data_AF-A0A7X7DEW4-F1
#
_entry.id   AF-A0A7X7DEW4-F1
#
_cell.length_a   1.000
_cell.length_b   1.000
_cell.length_c   1.000
_cell.angle_alpha   90.00
_cell.angle_beta   90.00
_cell.angle_gamma   90.00
#
_symmetry.space_group_name_H-M   'P 1'
#
loop_
_entity.id
_entity.type
_entity.pdbx_description
1 polymer ?
#
loop_
_entity_poly.entity_id
_entity_poly.type
_entity_poly.pdbx_seq_one_letter_code
_entity_poly.pdbx_strand_id
1 'polypeptide(L)'
;MKTLPVRIYDHRFAFPPEAEDENRHVNNIEYVRMLQEAAIAHTHQNGWAPEELRARGWTWVVRAHFIEYLQPCRAGEEIHLYTWVADFRRIRSQRQYRFVRAADGVVLAKARTDWVFLDLRTGRPTAIPPEIRAAYTLVPEGEQI
;
A
#
# COMPACT_ATOMS: atom_id res chain seq x y z
N MET A 1 0.30 0.79 25.12
CA MET A 1 1.30 1.76 24.65
C MET A 1 0.97 2.05 23.18
N LYS A 2 0.61 3.28 22.81
CA LYS A 2 0.30 3.59 21.39
C LYS A 2 1.62 3.65 20.63
N THR A 3 1.81 2.76 19.66
CA THR A 3 3.00 2.74 18.80
C THR A 3 3.09 4.04 18.02
N LEU A 4 4.31 4.58 17.87
CA LEU A 4 4.53 5.76 17.06
C LEU A 4 4.13 5.47 15.59
N PRO A 5 3.52 6.44 14.89
CA PRO A 5 3.10 6.26 13.51
C PRO A 5 4.31 5.94 12.63
N VAL A 6 4.19 4.88 11.84
CA VAL A 6 5.22 4.48 10.88
C VAL A 6 5.06 5.33 9.64
N ARG A 7 6.13 6.04 9.25
CA ARG A 7 6.14 6.91 8.06
C ARG A 7 6.20 6.10 6.76
N ILE A 8 7.13 5.14 6.71
CA ILE A 8 7.30 4.20 5.61
C ILE A 8 7.23 2.80 6.18
N TYR A 9 6.30 2.00 5.67
CA TYR A 9 6.11 0.63 6.10
C TYR A 9 6.88 -0.32 5.20
N ASP A 10 7.70 -1.19 5.80
CA ASP A 10 8.44 -2.26 5.12
C ASP A 10 7.68 -3.58 5.32
N HIS A 11 6.99 -4.03 4.26
CA HIS A 11 6.28 -5.29 4.26
C HIS A 11 7.15 -6.38 3.62
N ARG A 12 7.58 -7.35 4.44
CA ARG A 12 8.47 -8.43 4.01
C ARG A 12 7.71 -9.71 3.76
N PHE A 13 7.95 -10.32 2.61
CA PHE A 13 7.31 -11.56 2.21
C PHE A 13 8.09 -12.23 1.07
N ALA A 14 7.72 -13.46 0.73
CA ALA A 14 8.11 -14.12 -0.50
C ALA A 14 6.84 -14.63 -1.19
N PHE A 15 6.80 -14.60 -2.53
CA PHE A 15 5.68 -15.17 -3.26
C PHE A 15 5.74 -16.70 -3.21
N PRO A 16 4.59 -17.38 -3.04
CA PRO A 16 4.55 -18.85 -3.05
C PRO A 16 4.69 -19.37 -4.50
N PRO A 17 5.00 -20.66 -4.70
CA PRO A 17 5.18 -21.23 -6.04
C PRO A 17 3.99 -21.02 -6.98
N GLU A 18 2.76 -21.01 -6.46
CA GLU A 18 1.51 -20.82 -7.22
C GLU A 18 1.35 -19.41 -7.77
N ALA A 19 2.19 -18.46 -7.33
CA ALA A 19 2.20 -17.10 -7.85
C ALA A 19 2.88 -16.98 -9.22
N GLU A 20 3.65 -17.98 -9.66
CA GLU A 20 4.26 -17.96 -11.00
C GLU A 20 3.26 -18.34 -12.09
N ASP A 21 3.31 -17.63 -13.22
CA ASP A 21 2.52 -17.94 -14.40
C ASP A 21 3.34 -18.67 -15.50
N GLU A 22 2.71 -18.89 -16.66
CA GLU A 22 3.29 -19.60 -17.80
C GLU A 22 4.58 -18.95 -18.35
N ASN A 23 4.77 -17.64 -18.11
CA ASN A 23 6.00 -16.94 -18.48
C ASN A 23 7.16 -17.20 -17.49
N ARG A 24 6.93 -18.07 -16.50
CA ARG A 24 7.87 -18.43 -15.44
C ARG A 24 8.33 -17.18 -14.70
N HIS A 25 7.40 -16.38 -14.20
CA HIS A 25 7.69 -15.34 -13.22
C HIS A 25 6.41 -15.07 -12.45
N VAL A 26 6.54 -14.38 -11.31
CA VAL A 26 5.37 -13.97 -10.53
C VAL A 26 4.40 -13.19 -11.42
N ASN A 27 3.13 -13.61 -11.41
CA ASN A 27 2.07 -13.00 -12.19
C ASN A 27 1.82 -11.55 -11.75
N ASN A 28 1.46 -10.69 -12.70
CA ASN A 28 1.24 -9.28 -12.42
C ASN A 28 0.10 -8.99 -11.41
N ILE A 29 -0.91 -9.87 -11.31
CA ILE A 29 -2.04 -9.76 -10.37
C ILE A 29 -1.55 -9.90 -8.92
N GLU A 30 -0.52 -10.71 -8.67
CA GLU A 30 0.02 -10.91 -7.33
C GLU A 30 0.63 -9.62 -6.77
N TYR A 31 1.22 -8.77 -7.63
CA TYR A 31 1.65 -7.44 -7.21
C TYR A 31 0.47 -6.59 -6.73
N VAL A 32 -0.65 -6.61 -7.46
CA VAL A 32 -1.88 -5.86 -7.09
C VAL A 32 -2.43 -6.34 -5.75
N ARG A 33 -2.41 -7.65 -5.49
CA ARG A 33 -2.76 -8.22 -4.18
C ARG A 33 -1.88 -7.65 -3.08
N MET A 34 -0.55 -7.68 -3.28
CA MET A 34 0.40 -7.19 -2.28
C MET A 34 0.31 -5.67 -2.04
N LEU A 35 -0.02 -4.86 -3.05
CA LEU A 35 -0.30 -3.43 -2.87
C LEU A 35 -1.43 -3.17 -1.85
N GLN A 36 -2.46 -4.02 -1.86
CA GLN A 36 -3.59 -3.89 -0.93
C GLN A 36 -3.22 -4.40 0.46
N GLU A 37 -2.56 -5.56 0.55
CA GLU A 37 -2.13 -6.13 1.83
C GLU A 37 -1.17 -5.19 2.56
N ALA A 38 -0.16 -4.65 1.88
CA ALA A 38 0.77 -3.70 2.49
C ALA A 38 0.08 -2.38 2.88
N ALA A 39 -0.92 -1.93 2.11
CA ALA A 39 -1.70 -0.74 2.47
C ALA A 39 -2.52 -0.96 3.74
N ILE A 40 -3.21 -2.11 3.85
CA ILE A 40 -3.98 -2.49 5.04
C ILE A 40 -3.06 -2.64 6.24
N ALA A 41 -1.94 -3.35 6.10
CA ALA A 41 -0.98 -3.56 7.17
C ALA A 41 -0.38 -2.24 7.70
N HIS A 42 0.03 -1.34 6.80
CA HIS A 42 0.49 0.00 7.19
C HIS A 42 -0.63 0.79 7.89
N THR A 43 -1.86 0.73 7.40
CA THR A 43 -3.00 1.44 8.00
C THR A 43 -3.34 0.91 9.39
N HIS A 44 -3.31 -0.42 9.58
CA HIS A 44 -3.43 -1.07 10.88
C HIS A 44 -2.30 -0.65 11.84
N GLN A 45 -1.05 -0.66 11.37
CA GLN A 45 0.11 -0.25 12.16
C GLN A 45 0.00 1.20 12.68
N ASN A 46 -0.68 2.07 11.93
CA ASN A 46 -0.93 3.46 12.32
C ASN A 46 -2.24 3.67 13.09
N GLY A 47 -2.88 2.59 13.57
CA GLY A 47 -4.05 2.63 14.45
C GLY A 47 -5.37 2.90 13.74
N TRP A 48 -5.48 2.48 12.47
CA TRP A 48 -6.67 2.59 11.64
C TRP A 48 -6.99 1.29 10.92
N ALA A 49 -7.02 0.19 11.67
CA ALA A 49 -7.44 -1.12 11.17
C ALA A 49 -8.77 -1.04 10.39
N PRO A 50 -9.00 -1.92 9.40
CA PRO A 50 -10.27 -1.95 8.67
C PRO A 50 -11.51 -2.01 9.58
N GLU A 51 -11.43 -2.72 10.70
CA GLU A 51 -12.48 -2.83 11.71
C GLU A 51 -12.75 -1.48 12.39
N GLU A 52 -11.71 -0.71 12.71
CA GLU A 52 -11.80 0.60 13.35
C GLU A 52 -12.42 1.64 12.41
N LEU A 53 -12.02 1.62 11.13
CA LEU A 53 -12.63 2.46 10.09
C LEU A 53 -14.11 2.10 9.88
N ARG A 54 -14.42 0.80 9.75
CA ARG A 54 -15.79 0.31 9.57
C ARG A 54 -16.69 0.65 10.76
N ALA A 55 -16.19 0.54 11.99
CA ALA A 55 -16.92 0.90 13.20
C ALA A 55 -17.31 2.40 13.23
N ARG A 56 -16.53 3.25 12.54
CA ARG A 56 -16.85 4.68 12.36
C ARG A 56 -17.67 4.97 11.10
N GLY A 57 -18.08 3.95 10.37
CA GLY A 57 -18.83 4.08 9.12
C GLY A 57 -17.98 4.57 7.96
N TRP A 58 -16.67 4.32 7.97
CA TRP A 58 -15.74 4.76 6.95
C TRP A 58 -15.04 3.59 6.25
N THR A 59 -14.63 3.82 5.00
CA THR A 59 -13.77 2.89 4.27
C THR A 59 -12.93 3.61 3.23
N TRP A 60 -11.92 2.91 2.72
CA TRP A 60 -11.15 3.30 1.55
C TRP A 60 -11.50 2.38 0.38
N VAL A 61 -11.62 2.95 -0.81
CA VAL A 61 -11.73 2.18 -2.06
C VAL A 61 -10.63 2.60 -3.02
N VAL A 62 -10.13 1.63 -3.78
CA VAL A 62 -9.18 1.89 -4.86
C VAL A 62 -9.93 2.56 -6.01
N ARG A 63 -9.40 3.69 -6.48
CA ARG A 63 -9.84 4.33 -7.73
C ARG A 63 -9.00 3.88 -8.91
N ALA A 64 -7.68 3.78 -8.72
CA ALA A 64 -6.75 3.36 -9.77
C ALA A 64 -5.45 2.85 -9.16
N HIS A 65 -4.83 1.91 -9.87
CA HIS A 65 -3.43 1.55 -9.69
C HIS A 65 -2.64 1.97 -10.93
N PHE A 66 -1.40 2.41 -10.73
CA PHE A 66 -0.40 2.49 -11.77
C PHE A 66 0.81 1.68 -11.30
N ILE A 67 1.27 0.75 -12.13
CA ILE A 67 2.39 -0.15 -11.81
C ILE A 67 3.33 -0.16 -13.00
N GLU A 68 4.62 0.05 -12.71
CA GLU A 68 5.72 -0.09 -13.65
C GLU A 68 6.56 -1.30 -13.21
N TYR A 69 6.59 -2.33 -14.06
CA TYR A 69 7.37 -3.56 -13.82
C TYR A 69 8.75 -3.40 -14.48
N LEU A 70 9.81 -3.48 -13.67
CA LEU A 70 11.18 -3.19 -14.11
C LEU A 70 12.02 -4.45 -14.25
N GLN A 71 11.85 -5.40 -13.33
CA GLN A 71 12.55 -6.69 -13.33
C GLN A 71 11.60 -7.81 -12.88
N PRO A 72 11.73 -9.03 -13.43
CA PRO A 72 10.89 -10.15 -13.02
C PRO A 72 11.25 -10.61 -11.60
N CYS A 73 10.26 -11.16 -10.90
CA CYS A 73 10.41 -11.83 -9.62
C CYS A 73 10.14 -13.33 -9.78
N ARG A 74 10.88 -14.16 -9.04
CA ARG A 74 10.62 -15.60 -8.90
C ARG A 74 9.94 -15.90 -7.57
N ALA A 75 9.21 -17.01 -7.50
CA ALA A 75 8.71 -17.52 -6.23
C ALA A 75 9.87 -17.85 -5.28
N GLY A 76 9.66 -17.63 -3.98
CA GLY A 76 10.67 -17.85 -2.94
C GLY A 76 11.74 -16.75 -2.82
N GLU A 77 11.80 -15.78 -3.74
CA GLU A 77 12.65 -14.59 -3.54
C GLU A 77 12.08 -13.73 -2.41
N GLU A 78 12.92 -13.31 -1.45
CA GLU A 78 12.52 -12.38 -0.40
C GLU A 78 12.40 -10.96 -0.95
N ILE A 79 11.28 -10.31 -0.63
CA ILE A 79 10.90 -9.00 -1.14
C ILE A 79 10.62 -8.06 0.02
N HIS A 80 11.18 -6.87 -0.08
CA HIS A 80 10.77 -5.70 0.69
C HIS A 80 9.80 -4.87 -0.15
N LEU A 81 8.54 -4.80 0.28
CA LEU A 81 7.55 -3.87 -0.27
C LEU A 81 7.44 -2.65 0.65
N TYR A 82 8.12 -1.59 0.26
CA TYR A 82 8.00 -0.29 0.93
C TYR A 82 6.71 0.39 0.51
N THR A 83 5.94 0.94 1.45
CA THR A 83 4.75 1.75 1.16
C THR A 83 4.58 2.95 2.08
N TRP A 84 4.17 4.08 1.50
CA TRP A 84 3.93 5.34 2.22
C TRP A 84 2.77 6.13 1.62
N VAL A 85 2.19 7.02 2.43
CA VAL A 85 1.20 8.00 1.96
C VAL A 85 1.94 9.21 1.40
N ALA A 86 1.72 9.51 0.13
CA ALA A 86 2.36 10.62 -0.57
C ALA A 86 1.56 11.92 -0.45
N ASP A 87 0.23 11.84 -0.45
CA ASP A 87 -0.63 13.01 -0.28
C ASP A 87 -1.92 12.73 0.51
N PHE A 88 -2.53 13.82 0.98
CA PHE A 88 -3.94 13.83 1.38
C PHE A 88 -4.67 15.02 0.77
N ARG A 89 -5.62 14.75 -0.12
CA ARG A 89 -6.59 15.73 -0.65
C ARG A 89 -7.85 15.70 0.19
N ARG A 90 -8.91 16.41 -0.21
CA ARG A 90 -10.18 16.43 0.56
C ARG A 90 -10.78 15.03 0.74
N ILE A 91 -10.95 14.28 -0.35
CA ILE A 91 -11.61 12.96 -0.38
C ILE A 91 -10.73 11.84 -0.96
N ARG A 92 -9.49 12.17 -1.36
CA ARG A 92 -8.55 11.27 -2.03
C ARG A 92 -7.19 11.28 -1.34
N SER A 93 -6.46 10.18 -1.47
CA SER A 93 -5.08 10.08 -1.02
C SER A 93 -4.30 9.19 -2.00
N GLN A 94 -3.12 9.64 -2.41
CA GLN A 94 -2.18 8.82 -3.15
C GLN A 94 -1.26 8.08 -2.18
N ARG A 95 -1.16 6.77 -2.38
CA ARG A 95 -0.18 5.90 -1.74
C ARG A 95 0.82 5.41 -2.76
N GLN A 96 2.08 5.35 -2.40
CA GLN A 96 3.14 4.86 -3.27
C GLN A 96 3.83 3.64 -2.70
N TYR A 97 4.52 2.93 -3.60
CA TYR A 97 5.07 1.62 -3.33
C TYR A 97 6.35 1.38 -4.13
N ARG A 98 7.25 0.61 -3.54
CA ARG A 98 8.44 0.09 -4.21
C ARG A 98 8.71 -1.35 -3.77
N PHE A 99 8.77 -2.24 -4.74
CA PHE A 99 9.17 -3.63 -4.55
C PHE A 99 10.68 -3.74 -4.76
N VAL A 100 11.39 -4.25 -3.76
CA VAL A 100 12.84 -4.42 -3.78
C VAL A 100 13.18 -5.87 -3.42
N ARG A 101 13.99 -6.53 -4.24
CA ARG A 101 14.52 -7.86 -3.91
C ARG A 101 15.56 -7.73 -2.80
N ALA A 102 15.40 -8.52 -1.73
CA ALA A 102 16.27 -8.43 -0.56
C ALA A 102 17.73 -8.82 -0.86
N ALA A 103 17.93 -9.78 -1.75
CA ALA A 103 19.25 -10.36 -2.02
C ALA A 103 20.25 -9.39 -2.65
N ASP A 104 19.78 -8.47 -3.50
CA ASP A 104 20.62 -7.60 -4.33
C ASP A 104 20.20 -6.11 -4.31
N GLY A 105 19.09 -5.78 -3.64
CA GLY A 105 18.56 -4.42 -3.59
C GLY A 105 17.96 -3.94 -4.91
N VAL A 106 17.76 -4.81 -5.89
CA VAL A 106 17.20 -4.45 -7.20
C VAL A 106 15.72 -4.07 -7.05
N VAL A 107 15.35 -2.95 -7.67
CA VAL A 107 13.95 -2.52 -7.75
C VAL A 107 13.23 -3.37 -8.80
N LEU A 108 12.26 -4.17 -8.34
CA LEU A 108 11.46 -5.06 -9.18
C LEU A 108 10.31 -4.31 -9.84
N ALA A 109 9.62 -3.47 -9.07
CA ALA A 109 8.49 -2.70 -9.55
C ALA A 109 8.30 -1.41 -8.72
N LYS A 110 7.75 -0.39 -9.37
CA LYS A 110 7.25 0.83 -8.74
C LYS A 110 5.74 0.88 -8.91
N ALA A 111 5.03 1.34 -7.90
CA ALA A 111 3.59 1.48 -8.02
C ALA A 111 3.03 2.66 -7.24
N ARG A 112 1.83 3.07 -7.62
CA ARG A 112 1.00 4.01 -6.86
C ARG A 112 -0.47 3.63 -6.95
N THR A 113 -1.18 3.92 -5.88
CA THR A 113 -2.62 3.70 -5.76
C THR A 113 -3.29 5.02 -5.41
N ASP A 114 -4.27 5.40 -6.20
CA ASP A 114 -5.19 6.49 -5.87
C ASP A 114 -6.35 5.91 -5.05
N TRP A 115 -6.47 6.32 -3.80
CA TRP A 115 -7.54 5.91 -2.90
C TRP A 115 -8.63 6.99 -2.80
N VAL A 116 -9.88 6.58 -2.63
CA VAL A 116 -11.02 7.44 -2.34
C VAL A 116 -11.60 7.05 -0.99
N PHE A 117 -11.82 8.04 -0.14
CA PHE A 117 -12.41 7.84 1.18
C PHE A 117 -13.94 7.94 1.09
N LEU A 118 -14.64 6.92 1.61
CA LEU A 118 -16.10 6.82 1.54
C LEU A 118 -16.73 6.81 2.92
N ASP A 119 -17.94 7.36 3.00
CA ASP A 119 -18.90 7.07 4.05
C ASP A 119 -19.67 5.79 3.66
N LEU A 120 -19.58 4.75 4.49
CA LEU A 120 -20.20 3.44 4.26
C LEU A 120 -21.73 3.49 4.32
N ARG A 121 -22.32 4.41 5.07
CA ARG A 121 -23.78 4.52 5.22
C ARG A 121 -24.41 5.06 3.94
N THR A 122 -23.73 6.00 3.28
CA THR A 122 -24.21 6.65 2.06
C THR A 122 -23.62 6.05 0.78
N GLY A 123 -22.51 5.32 0.88
CA GLY A 123 -21.75 4.81 -0.25
C GLY A 123 -21.06 5.91 -1.06
N ARG A 124 -20.95 7.14 -0.53
CA ARG A 124 -20.47 8.31 -1.26
C ARG A 124 -19.10 8.78 -0.76
N PRO A 125 -18.28 9.42 -1.61
CA PRO A 125 -17.05 10.04 -1.17
C PRO A 125 -17.29 11.10 -0.09
N THR A 126 -16.49 11.06 0.97
CA THR A 126 -16.55 12.01 2.09
C THR A 126 -15.16 12.56 2.42
N ALA A 127 -15.12 13.67 3.16
CA ALA A 127 -13.87 14.29 3.53
C ALA A 127 -13.07 13.38 4.47
N ILE A 128 -11.77 13.25 4.22
CA ILE A 128 -10.85 12.47 5.09
C ILE A 128 -10.70 13.22 6.42
N PRO A 129 -11.08 12.61 7.56
CA PRO A 129 -11.05 13.24 8.88
C PRO A 129 -9.63 13.66 9.32
N PRO A 130 -9.50 14.74 10.11
CA PRO A 130 -8.21 15.20 10.61
C PRO A 130 -7.42 14.14 11.37
N GLU A 131 -8.10 13.27 12.14
CA GLU A 131 -7.46 12.23 12.94
C GLU A 131 -6.85 11.10 12.10
N ILE A 132 -7.40 10.83 10.91
CA ILE A 132 -6.76 9.91 9.96
C ILE A 132 -5.52 10.56 9.37
N ARG A 133 -5.60 11.84 8.98
CA ARG A 133 -4.44 12.59 8.43
C ARG A 133 -3.29 12.64 9.44
N ALA A 134 -3.60 12.88 10.71
CA ALA A 134 -2.62 12.96 11.79
C ALA A 134 -1.88 11.65 12.06
N ALA A 135 -2.41 10.51 11.61
CA ALA A 135 -1.77 9.20 11.77
C ALA A 135 -0.64 8.92 10.76
N TYR A 136 -0.39 9.83 9.82
CA TYR A 136 0.67 9.68 8.82
C TYR A 136 1.53 10.93 8.73
N THR A 137 2.84 10.69 8.62
CA THR A 137 3.78 11.70 8.12
C THR A 137 3.97 11.48 6.63
N LEU A 138 3.72 12.50 5.81
CA LEU A 138 3.86 12.38 4.36
C LEU A 138 5.34 12.22 3.96
N VAL A 139 5.57 11.53 2.84
CA VAL A 139 6.90 11.41 2.23
C VAL A 139 6.92 12.20 0.92
N PRO A 140 7.63 13.36 0.87
CA PRO A 140 7.77 14.15 -0.35
C PRO A 140 8.49 13.36 -1.46
N GLU A 141 8.25 13.71 -2.72
CA GLU A 141 8.87 13.05 -3.89
C GLU A 141 10.40 12.96 -3.83
N GLY A 142 11.09 13.97 -3.30
CA GLY A 142 12.56 13.97 -3.18
C GLY A 142 13.14 13.07 -2.09
N GLU A 143 12.31 12.47 -1.22
CA GLU A 143 12.74 11.60 -0.10
C GLU A 143 12.22 10.16 -0.26
N GLN A 144 11.68 9.83 -1.42
CA GLN A 144 11.19 8.49 -1.71
C GLN A 144 12.39 7.56 -1.91
N ILE A 145 12.28 6.32 -1.40
CA ILE A 145 13.33 5.29 -1.45
C ILE A 145 13.55 4.81 -2.89
#